data_AF-A0A7Y1AC04-F1
#
_entry.id   AF-A0A7Y1AC04-F1
#
_cell.length_a   1.000
_cell.length_b   1.000
_cell.length_c   1.000
_cell.angle_alpha   90.00
_cell.angle_beta   90.00
_cell.angle_gamma   90.00
#
_symmetry.space_group_name_H-M   'P 1'
#
loop_
_entity.id
_entity.type
_entity.pdbx_description
1 polymer ?
#
loop_
_entity_poly.entity_id
_entity_poly.type
_entity_poly.pdbx_seq_one_letter_code
_entity_poly.pdbx_strand_id
1 'polypeptide(L)'
;MKHDSFEFDRQLYDLLCQEIHQRFTTRQLRDAYAATLDFPGYELGAVRIYVYEQIRRLIRAGWVVKSPKLSKRGQLFHLLEMPAHINLVLVASRFQRPDNSSPFHSESVEGPLVELPTRSAQNESDDQGRLQEMLKETRLDLLSSMGETERYKQLFEEIPVLRARLQGEYHEVRDRSSRLLGHLRALENSLKAIAAA
;
A
#
# COMPACT_ATOMS: atom_id res chain seq x y z
N MET A 1 11.06 -19.61 -21.13
CA MET A 1 10.94 -18.23 -20.62
C MET A 1 10.32 -18.33 -19.23
N LYS A 2 10.93 -17.71 -18.21
CA LYS A 2 10.36 -17.74 -16.86
C LYS A 2 9.16 -16.82 -16.87
N HIS A 3 7.97 -17.37 -16.70
CA HIS A 3 6.78 -16.58 -16.47
C HIS A 3 6.78 -16.21 -14.99
N ASP A 4 6.71 -14.92 -14.68
CA ASP A 4 6.60 -14.48 -13.30
C ASP A 4 5.14 -14.66 -12.88
N SER A 5 4.91 -15.46 -11.83
CA SER A 5 3.60 -15.62 -11.22
C SER A 5 3.25 -14.35 -10.46
N PHE A 6 2.19 -13.66 -10.90
CA PHE A 6 1.70 -12.45 -10.26
C PHE A 6 0.37 -12.72 -9.57
N GLU A 7 0.43 -12.87 -8.25
CA GLU A 7 -0.74 -13.02 -7.42
C GLU A 7 -1.46 -11.69 -7.24
N PHE A 8 -2.71 -11.61 -7.66
CA PHE A 8 -3.49 -10.38 -7.60
C PHE A 8 -4.86 -10.62 -7.00
N ASP A 9 -5.38 -9.61 -6.29
CA ASP A 9 -6.67 -9.68 -5.63
C ASP A 9 -7.79 -9.77 -6.68
N ARG A 10 -8.65 -10.79 -6.54
CA ARG A 10 -9.76 -11.03 -7.46
C ARG A 10 -10.75 -9.87 -7.52
N GLN A 11 -11.06 -9.25 -6.38
CA GLN A 11 -12.01 -8.13 -6.32
C GLN A 11 -11.44 -6.87 -6.96
N LEU A 12 -10.15 -6.58 -6.74
CA LEU A 12 -9.47 -5.49 -7.45
C LEU A 12 -9.35 -5.77 -8.95
N TYR A 13 -9.12 -7.01 -9.34
CA TYR A 13 -9.10 -7.40 -10.76
C TYR A 13 -10.45 -7.14 -11.42
N ASP A 14 -11.53 -7.64 -10.81
CA ASP A 14 -12.89 -7.48 -11.31
C ASP A 14 -13.25 -5.98 -11.44
N LEU A 15 -12.81 -5.13 -10.49
CA LEU A 15 -12.95 -3.68 -10.59
C LEU A 15 -12.18 -3.08 -11.75
N LEU A 16 -10.92 -3.47 -11.95
CA LEU A 16 -10.07 -2.98 -13.04
C LEU A 16 -10.57 -3.41 -14.43
N CYS A 17 -11.21 -4.58 -14.53
CA CYS A 17 -11.84 -5.06 -15.76
C CYS A 17 -13.11 -4.28 -16.15
N GLN A 18 -13.70 -3.49 -15.25
CA GLN A 18 -14.82 -2.61 -15.60
C GLN A 18 -14.30 -1.42 -16.43
N GLU A 19 -14.94 -1.13 -17.57
CA GLU A 19 -14.51 -0.08 -18.51
C GLU A 19 -14.36 1.32 -17.86
N ILE A 20 -15.14 1.60 -16.82
CA ILE A 20 -15.08 2.84 -16.04
C ILE A 20 -13.75 3.02 -15.27
N HIS A 21 -12.98 1.94 -15.07
CA HIS A 21 -11.72 1.92 -14.34
C HIS A 21 -10.49 1.76 -15.24
N GLN A 22 -10.60 1.85 -16.57
CA GLN A 22 -9.40 1.97 -17.42
C GLN A 22 -8.58 3.23 -17.08
N ARG A 23 -9.24 4.25 -16.52
CA ARG A 23 -8.63 5.46 -15.96
C ARG A 23 -9.15 5.70 -14.57
N PHE A 24 -8.28 5.59 -13.58
CA PHE A 24 -8.68 5.73 -12.18
C PHE A 24 -7.69 6.57 -11.39
N THR A 25 -8.18 7.15 -10.30
CA THR A 25 -7.35 7.72 -9.25
C THR A 25 -7.29 6.75 -8.07
N THR A 26 -6.26 6.86 -7.25
CA THR A 26 -6.14 6.03 -6.02
C THR A 26 -7.38 6.12 -5.14
N ARG A 27 -8.00 7.31 -5.05
CA ARG A 27 -9.24 7.51 -4.28
C ARG A 27 -10.41 6.74 -4.86
N GLN A 28 -10.60 6.82 -6.18
CA GLN A 28 -11.69 6.10 -6.86
C GLN A 28 -11.54 4.59 -6.72
N LEU A 29 -10.34 4.04 -6.97
CA LEU A 29 -10.13 2.59 -6.83
C LEU A 29 -10.34 2.14 -5.38
N ARG A 30 -9.87 2.93 -4.41
CA ARG A 30 -10.11 2.66 -2.99
C ARG A 30 -11.60 2.66 -2.65
N ASP A 31 -12.33 3.69 -3.06
CA ASP A 31 -13.74 3.84 -2.72
C ASP A 31 -14.59 2.75 -3.38
N ALA A 32 -14.28 2.39 -4.63
CA ALA A 32 -14.90 1.27 -5.32
C ALA A 32 -14.58 -0.07 -4.64
N TYR A 33 -13.33 -0.27 -4.24
CA TYR A 33 -12.91 -1.47 -3.52
C TYR A 33 -13.51 -1.57 -2.12
N ALA A 34 -13.64 -0.46 -1.39
CA ALA A 34 -14.32 -0.42 -0.11
C ALA A 34 -15.83 -0.70 -0.26
N ALA A 35 -16.44 -0.30 -1.37
CA ALA A 35 -17.84 -0.60 -1.67
C ALA A 35 -18.09 -2.08 -1.97
N THR A 36 -17.09 -2.81 -2.49
CA THR A 36 -17.15 -4.28 -2.64
C THR A 36 -16.93 -5.05 -1.33
N LEU A 37 -16.42 -4.39 -0.28
CA LEU A 37 -16.28 -4.98 1.05
C LEU A 37 -17.61 -4.86 1.81
N ASP A 38 -18.48 -5.86 1.63
CA ASP A 38 -19.88 -5.87 2.07
C ASP A 38 -20.09 -6.01 3.60
N PHE A 39 -19.11 -5.62 4.43
CA PHE A 39 -19.19 -5.75 5.89
C PHE A 39 -18.62 -4.54 6.64
N PRO A 40 -19.26 -4.07 7.72
CA PRO A 40 -18.90 -2.81 8.40
C PRO A 40 -17.70 -2.92 9.36
N GLY A 41 -16.82 -3.90 9.18
CA GLY A 41 -15.72 -4.22 10.09
C GLY A 41 -14.31 -3.95 9.54
N TYR A 42 -14.18 -3.48 8.30
CA TYR A 42 -12.86 -3.17 7.74
C TYR A 42 -12.37 -1.81 8.21
N GLU A 43 -11.10 -1.72 8.59
CA GLU A 43 -10.48 -0.43 8.81
C GLU A 43 -10.19 0.26 7.47
N LEU A 44 -10.82 1.41 7.23
CA LEU A 44 -10.59 2.21 6.02
C LEU A 44 -9.10 2.57 5.84
N GLY A 45 -8.34 2.65 6.93
CA GLY A 45 -6.88 2.81 6.91
C GLY A 45 -6.16 1.60 6.29
N ALA A 46 -6.51 0.38 6.71
CA ALA A 46 -5.94 -0.85 6.17
C ALA A 46 -6.29 -1.06 4.69
N VAL A 47 -7.50 -0.67 4.29
CA VAL A 47 -7.95 -0.68 2.88
C VAL A 47 -7.15 0.31 2.03
N ARG A 48 -6.89 1.53 2.54
CA ARG A 48 -6.05 2.53 1.86
C ARG A 48 -4.65 2.00 1.59
N ILE A 49 -4.00 1.45 2.62
CA ILE A 49 -2.66 0.88 2.51
C ILE A 49 -2.68 -0.26 1.49
N TYR A 50 -3.67 -1.14 1.56
CA TYR A 50 -3.78 -2.26 0.62
C TYR A 50 -3.87 -1.82 -0.82
N VAL A 51 -4.83 -0.95 -1.14
CA VAL A 51 -5.09 -0.52 -2.51
C VAL A 51 -3.88 0.22 -3.07
N TYR A 52 -3.17 0.98 -2.25
CA TYR A 52 -1.94 1.65 -2.64
C TYR A 52 -0.82 0.65 -2.99
N GLU A 53 -0.63 -0.39 -2.18
CA GLU A 53 0.33 -1.46 -2.48
C GLU A 53 -0.03 -2.22 -3.74
N GLN A 54 -1.31 -2.54 -3.95
CA GLN A 54 -1.75 -3.20 -5.17
C GLN A 54 -1.51 -2.33 -6.42
N ILE A 55 -1.76 -1.03 -6.36
CA ILE A 55 -1.41 -0.10 -7.44
C ILE A 55 0.11 -0.08 -7.69
N ARG A 56 0.93 -0.07 -6.65
CA ARG A 56 2.40 -0.12 -6.79
C ARG A 56 2.86 -1.42 -7.46
N ARG A 57 2.28 -2.56 -7.07
CA ARG A 57 2.56 -3.88 -7.69
C ARG A 57 2.18 -3.88 -9.17
N LEU A 58 1.03 -3.31 -9.53
CA LEU A 58 0.61 -3.15 -10.93
C LEU A 58 1.57 -2.26 -11.74
N ILE A 59 2.09 -1.19 -11.15
CA ILE A 59 3.08 -0.32 -11.82
C ILE A 59 4.40 -1.06 -12.05
N ARG A 60 4.90 -1.80 -11.05
CA ARG A 60 6.12 -2.61 -11.19
C ARG A 60 5.97 -3.72 -12.22
N ALA A 61 4.79 -4.33 -12.29
CA ALA A 61 4.41 -5.32 -13.29
C ALA A 61 4.17 -4.73 -14.69
N GLY A 62 4.16 -3.40 -14.83
CA GLY A 62 3.86 -2.73 -16.10
C GLY A 62 2.39 -2.81 -16.53
N TRP A 63 1.48 -3.21 -15.65
CA TRP A 63 0.03 -3.24 -15.90
C TRP A 63 -0.62 -1.87 -15.76
N VAL A 64 0.00 -0.96 -15.01
CA VAL A 64 -0.54 0.38 -14.77
C VAL A 64 0.55 1.42 -14.97
N VAL A 65 0.24 2.51 -15.66
CA VAL A 65 1.15 3.65 -15.82
C VAL A 65 0.55 4.91 -15.22
N LYS A 66 1.40 5.69 -14.55
CA LYS A 66 1.06 7.03 -14.09
C LYS A 66 0.89 7.95 -15.29
N SER A 67 -0.27 8.58 -15.39
CA SER A 67 -0.48 9.66 -16.35
C SER A 67 0.44 10.84 -16.04
N PRO A 68 1.11 11.45 -17.02
CA PRO A 68 1.87 12.69 -16.79
C PRO A 68 0.97 13.88 -16.45
N LYS A 69 -0.33 13.78 -16.77
CA LYS A 69 -1.33 14.80 -16.43
C LYS A 69 -1.96 14.51 -15.08
N LEU A 70 -1.83 15.46 -14.16
CA LEU A 70 -2.56 15.49 -12.89
C LEU A 70 -4.04 15.81 -13.16
N SER A 71 -4.95 15.05 -12.57
CA SER A 71 -6.37 15.38 -12.57
C SER A 71 -6.68 16.37 -11.44
N LYS A 72 -7.78 17.13 -11.55
CA LYS A 72 -8.29 17.99 -10.45
C LYS A 72 -8.50 17.22 -9.13
N ARG A 73 -8.62 15.89 -9.20
CA ARG A 73 -8.82 14.99 -8.05
C ARG A 73 -7.57 14.21 -7.62
N GLY A 74 -6.41 14.46 -8.24
CA GLY A 74 -5.12 13.85 -7.90
C GLY A 74 -4.44 13.13 -9.07
N GLN A 75 -3.44 12.30 -8.74
CA GLN A 75 -2.71 11.49 -9.71
C GLN A 75 -3.64 10.52 -10.43
N LEU A 76 -3.60 10.55 -11.76
CA LEU A 76 -4.37 9.67 -12.62
C LEU A 76 -3.50 8.49 -13.08
N PHE A 77 -4.08 7.31 -13.11
CA PHE A 77 -3.46 6.07 -13.54
C PHE A 77 -4.24 5.50 -14.73
N HIS A 78 -3.52 4.95 -15.69
CA HIS A 78 -4.09 4.25 -16.84
C HIS A 78 -3.74 2.76 -16.73
N LEU A 79 -4.74 1.91 -16.88
CA LEU A 79 -4.55 0.47 -17.02
C LEU A 79 -4.04 0.19 -18.45
N LEU A 80 -3.01 -0.64 -18.55
CA LEU A 80 -2.43 -1.11 -19.80
C LEU A 80 -2.90 -2.53 -20.11
N GLU A 81 -2.61 -2.99 -21.32
CA GLU A 81 -2.79 -4.40 -21.67
C GLU A 81 -1.91 -5.30 -20.80
N MET A 82 -2.42 -6.48 -20.48
CA MET A 82 -1.71 -7.48 -19.71
C MET A 82 -0.43 -7.91 -20.46
N PRO A 83 0.78 -7.66 -19.93
CA PRO A 83 2.04 -8.12 -20.49
C PRO A 83 2.09 -9.64 -20.53
N ALA A 84 2.47 -10.17 -21.69
CA ALA A 84 2.48 -11.60 -21.99
C ALA A 84 3.46 -12.45 -21.15
N HIS A 85 4.31 -11.81 -20.33
CA HIS A 85 5.29 -12.50 -19.48
C HIS A 85 4.77 -12.83 -18.08
N ILE A 86 3.56 -12.36 -17.73
CA ILE A 86 2.98 -12.53 -16.40
C ILE A 86 1.91 -13.64 -16.43
N ASN A 87 2.05 -14.60 -15.51
CA ASN A 87 0.99 -15.56 -15.21
C ASN A 87 0.16 -15.03 -14.04
N LEU A 88 -1.02 -14.49 -14.36
CA LEU A 88 -1.95 -13.96 -13.36
C LEU A 88 -2.54 -15.11 -12.52
N VAL A 89 -2.39 -15.01 -11.21
CA VAL A 89 -3.06 -15.88 -10.25
C VAL A 89 -4.00 -15.02 -9.41
N LEU A 90 -5.31 -15.23 -9.54
CA LEU A 90 -6.30 -14.48 -8.77
C LEU A 90 -6.49 -15.10 -7.40
N VAL A 91 -6.24 -14.32 -6.36
CA VAL A 91 -6.32 -14.75 -4.96
C VAL A 91 -7.52 -14.09 -4.29
N ALA A 92 -8.12 -14.81 -3.34
CA ALA A 92 -9.14 -14.27 -2.45
C ALA A 92 -8.59 -13.04 -1.71
N SER A 93 -9.46 -12.05 -1.53
CA SER A 93 -9.05 -10.84 -0.84
C SER A 93 -8.67 -11.17 0.60
N ARG A 94 -7.59 -10.57 1.12
CA ARG A 94 -7.27 -10.67 2.56
C ARG A 94 -8.34 -10.03 3.46
N PHE A 95 -9.28 -9.31 2.86
CA PHE A 95 -10.44 -8.74 3.52
C PHE A 95 -11.70 -9.59 3.31
N GLN A 96 -11.66 -10.69 2.56
CA GLN A 96 -12.76 -11.64 2.55
C GLN A 96 -12.80 -12.40 3.87
N ARG A 97 -14.01 -12.65 4.38
CA ARG A 97 -14.21 -13.69 5.38
C ARG A 97 -13.63 -15.00 4.83
N PRO A 98 -13.10 -15.89 5.69
CA PRO A 98 -13.08 -17.30 5.35
C PRO A 98 -14.54 -17.68 5.11
N ASP A 99 -14.91 -17.86 3.85
CA ASP A 99 -16.25 -18.31 3.53
C ASP A 99 -16.35 -19.74 4.05
N ASN A 100 -17.23 -19.95 5.02
CA ASN A 100 -17.67 -21.27 5.46
C ASN A 100 -18.49 -21.87 4.31
N SER A 101 -17.80 -22.29 3.25
CA SER A 101 -18.36 -23.04 2.15
C SER A 101 -17.40 -24.17 1.75
N SER A 102 -16.97 -24.94 2.75
CA SER A 102 -16.75 -26.37 2.54
C SER A 102 -17.87 -27.12 3.25
N PRO A 103 -18.81 -27.76 2.53
CA PRO A 103 -19.66 -28.77 3.12
C PRO A 103 -18.83 -30.04 3.38
N PHE A 104 -19.19 -30.79 4.44
CA PHE A 104 -18.64 -32.08 4.88
C PHE A 104 -17.33 -32.01 5.70
N HIS A 105 -17.21 -32.50 6.93
CA HIS A 105 -18.07 -33.37 7.75
C HIS A 105 -18.08 -32.90 9.21
N SER A 106 -19.27 -32.84 9.80
CA SER A 106 -19.45 -33.00 11.24
C SER A 106 -19.04 -34.42 11.64
N GLU A 107 -18.28 -34.54 12.73
CA GLU A 107 -18.64 -35.44 13.81
C GLU A 107 -18.09 -34.88 15.12
N SER A 108 -19.04 -34.49 15.97
CA SER A 108 -18.86 -34.03 17.34
C SER A 108 -18.46 -35.20 18.22
N VAL A 109 -17.48 -35.03 19.13
CA VAL A 109 -17.61 -35.56 20.50
C VAL A 109 -16.76 -34.73 21.48
N GLU A 110 -17.46 -34.08 22.41
CA GLU A 110 -17.14 -33.83 23.84
C GLU A 110 -15.71 -33.38 24.26
N GLY A 111 -15.62 -32.19 24.86
CA GLY A 111 -14.40 -31.68 25.52
C GLY A 111 -14.17 -32.30 26.91
N PRO A 112 -13.57 -31.59 27.89
CA PRO A 112 -12.71 -30.40 27.83
C PRO A 112 -11.31 -30.72 28.42
N LEU A 113 -10.26 -29.98 28.04
CA LEU A 113 -9.16 -29.65 28.96
C LEU A 113 -8.28 -28.56 28.35
N VAL A 114 -8.03 -27.57 29.19
CA VAL A 114 -7.17 -26.41 29.06
C VAL A 114 -5.78 -26.82 28.56
N GLU A 115 -5.42 -26.44 27.34
CA GLU A 115 -4.02 -26.22 26.97
C GLU A 115 -3.92 -24.95 26.14
N LEU A 116 -3.20 -23.96 26.68
CA LEU A 116 -2.76 -22.79 25.97
C LEU A 116 -1.82 -23.23 24.83
N PRO A 117 -2.07 -22.85 23.57
CA PRO A 117 -1.06 -22.93 22.53
C PRO A 117 -0.29 -21.60 22.48
N THR A 118 0.95 -21.68 22.95
CA THR A 118 2.08 -20.78 22.74
C THR A 118 2.06 -20.17 21.32
N ARG A 119 1.75 -18.87 21.21
CA ARG A 119 1.56 -18.14 19.95
C ARG A 119 2.84 -17.43 19.42
N SER A 120 4.00 -17.77 19.97
CA SER A 120 5.10 -16.79 20.08
C SER A 120 6.12 -16.71 18.94
N ALA A 121 6.13 -17.60 17.94
CA ALA A 121 7.23 -17.62 16.96
C ALA A 121 6.85 -17.18 15.52
N GLN A 122 5.60 -17.36 15.09
CA GLN A 122 5.20 -17.06 13.71
C GLN A 122 4.78 -15.60 13.49
N ASN A 123 4.20 -14.96 14.51
CA ASN A 123 3.75 -13.56 14.39
C ASN A 123 4.92 -12.56 14.44
N GLU A 124 5.98 -12.84 15.20
CA GLU A 124 7.11 -11.89 15.33
C GLU A 124 7.91 -11.73 14.04
N SER A 125 8.07 -12.82 13.27
CA SER A 125 8.71 -12.75 11.95
C SER A 125 7.88 -11.95 10.94
N ASP A 126 6.54 -12.00 11.03
CA ASP A 126 5.63 -11.25 10.16
C ASP A 126 5.62 -9.76 10.55
N ASP A 127 5.57 -9.46 11.85
CA ASP A 127 5.64 -8.10 12.39
C ASP A 127 6.98 -7.42 12.08
N GLN A 128 8.09 -8.15 12.20
CA GLN A 128 9.42 -7.67 11.83
C GLN A 128 9.51 -7.37 10.32
N GLY A 129 8.99 -8.27 9.48
CA GLY A 129 8.96 -8.08 8.02
C GLY A 129 8.18 -6.83 7.62
N ARG A 130 7.00 -6.65 8.22
CA ARG A 130 6.14 -5.49 7.99
C ARG A 130 6.80 -4.18 8.43
N LEU A 131 7.44 -4.15 9.60
CA LEU A 131 8.17 -2.96 10.08
C LEU A 131 9.36 -2.60 9.17
N GLN A 132 10.06 -3.61 8.64
CA GLN A 132 11.14 -3.39 7.66
C GLN A 132 10.62 -2.82 6.34
N GLU A 133 9.44 -3.27 5.88
CA GLU A 133 8.79 -2.70 4.69
C GLU A 133 8.41 -1.24 4.93
N MET A 134 7.72 -0.94 6.03
CA MET A 134 7.36 0.43 6.41
C MET A 134 8.59 1.35 6.54
N LEU A 135 9.71 0.83 7.05
CA LEU A 135 10.96 1.56 7.16
C LEU A 135 11.52 1.93 5.78
N LYS A 136 11.53 0.96 4.83
CA LYS A 136 11.98 1.19 3.45
C LYS A 136 11.13 2.25 2.76
N GLU A 137 9.81 2.18 2.92
CA GLU A 137 8.89 3.15 2.33
C GLU A 137 9.08 4.55 2.90
N THR A 138 9.12 4.65 4.24
CA THR A 138 9.34 5.93 4.93
C THR A 138 10.67 6.56 4.52
N ARG A 139 11.70 5.75 4.29
CA ARG A 139 13.01 6.21 3.80
C ARG A 139 12.94 6.76 2.38
N LEU A 140 12.19 6.13 1.49
CA LEU A 140 11.99 6.61 0.12
C LEU A 140 11.23 7.95 0.10
N ASP A 141 10.15 8.05 0.89
CA ASP A 141 9.37 9.29 0.99
C ASP A 141 10.19 10.43 1.60
N LEU A 142 11.04 10.11 2.59
CA LEU A 142 11.95 11.09 3.19
C LEU A 142 12.91 11.66 2.13
N LEU A 143 13.55 10.79 1.35
CA LEU A 143 14.47 11.20 0.28
C LEU A 143 13.76 12.06 -0.79
N SER A 144 12.53 11.71 -1.17
CA SER A 144 11.73 12.53 -2.09
C SER A 144 11.50 13.94 -1.53
N SER A 145 11.01 14.02 -0.28
CA SER A 145 10.75 15.32 0.37
C SER A 145 12.01 16.16 0.58
N MET A 146 13.14 15.52 0.87
CA MET A 146 14.43 16.22 0.96
C MET A 146 14.86 16.78 -0.39
N GLY A 147 14.75 16.00 -1.47
CA GLY A 147 15.07 16.45 -2.82
C GLY A 147 14.19 17.62 -3.28
N GLU A 148 12.90 17.59 -2.97
CA GLU A 148 11.99 18.71 -3.21
C GLU A 148 12.41 19.96 -2.41
N THR A 149 12.71 19.79 -1.11
CA THR A 149 13.19 20.88 -0.23
C THR A 149 14.48 21.51 -0.77
N GLU A 150 15.43 20.69 -1.23
CA GLU A 150 16.68 21.14 -1.85
C GLU A 150 16.44 21.89 -3.15
N ARG A 151 15.53 21.39 -4.01
CA ARG A 151 15.22 22.06 -5.27
C ARG A 151 14.52 23.41 -5.04
N TYR A 152 13.63 23.53 -4.05
CA TYR A 152 13.05 24.82 -3.66
C TYR A 152 14.11 25.81 -3.18
N LYS A 153 15.09 25.36 -2.37
CA LYS A 153 16.20 26.23 -1.93
C LYS A 153 17.00 26.76 -3.11
N GLN A 154 17.40 25.89 -4.04
CA GLN A 154 18.10 26.28 -5.26
C GLN A 154 17.26 27.25 -6.11
N LEU A 155 15.97 26.95 -6.30
CA LEU A 155 15.05 27.83 -7.05
C LEU A 155 14.91 29.23 -6.42
N PHE A 156 14.96 29.34 -5.09
CA PHE A 156 14.90 30.63 -4.41
C PHE A 156 16.19 31.43 -4.53
N GLU A 157 17.33 30.77 -4.75
CA GLU A 157 18.61 31.41 -5.07
C GLU A 157 18.66 31.84 -6.54
N GLU A 158 18.25 30.95 -7.46
CA GLU A 158 18.23 31.19 -8.92
C GLU A 158 17.17 32.23 -9.32
N ILE A 159 15.97 32.17 -8.73
CA ILE A 159 14.82 32.99 -9.10
C ILE A 159 14.11 33.53 -7.84
N PRO A 160 14.63 34.61 -7.22
CA PRO A 160 14.15 35.10 -5.92
C PRO A 160 12.66 35.47 -5.88
N VAL A 161 12.07 35.87 -7.01
CA VAL A 161 10.63 36.20 -7.12
C VAL A 161 9.73 35.00 -6.81
N LEU A 162 10.21 33.76 -7.05
CA LEU A 162 9.44 32.55 -6.72
C LEU A 162 9.30 32.30 -5.23
N ARG A 163 10.19 32.88 -4.40
CA ARG A 163 10.15 32.72 -2.95
C ARG A 163 8.81 33.16 -2.38
N ALA A 164 8.32 34.34 -2.76
CA ALA A 164 7.04 34.85 -2.27
C ALA A 164 5.85 33.97 -2.68
N ARG A 165 5.95 33.22 -3.78
CA ARG A 165 4.87 32.38 -4.31
C ARG A 165 4.88 30.95 -3.76
N LEU A 166 6.07 30.39 -3.53
CA LEU A 166 6.26 28.97 -3.19
C LEU A 166 6.74 28.75 -1.76
N GLN A 167 6.88 29.79 -0.94
CA GLN A 167 7.33 29.67 0.45
C GLN A 167 6.42 28.75 1.27
N GLY A 168 5.11 28.77 1.02
CA GLY A 168 4.17 27.83 1.66
C GLY A 168 4.51 26.37 1.33
N GLU A 169 4.65 26.02 0.06
CA GLU A 169 4.99 24.66 -0.37
C GLU A 169 6.37 24.22 0.14
N TYR A 170 7.36 25.11 0.12
CA TYR A 170 8.67 24.83 0.71
C TYR A 170 8.57 24.48 2.20
N HIS A 171 7.76 25.22 2.97
CA HIS A 171 7.56 24.94 4.39
C HIS A 171 6.84 23.59 4.58
N GLU A 172 5.81 23.30 3.79
CA GLU A 172 5.08 22.03 3.87
C GLU A 172 5.97 20.81 3.60
N VAL A 173 6.78 20.86 2.55
CA VAL A 173 7.69 19.76 2.19
C VAL A 173 8.80 19.58 3.24
N ARG A 174 9.35 20.69 3.77
CA ARG A 174 10.35 20.66 4.85
C ARG A 174 9.78 20.14 6.16
N ASP A 175 8.55 20.50 6.49
CA ASP A 175 7.88 20.00 7.69
C ASP A 175 7.53 18.51 7.51
N ARG A 176 7.12 18.10 6.30
CA ARG A 176 6.95 16.68 5.96
C ARG A 176 8.25 15.89 6.12
N SER A 177 9.39 16.39 5.66
CA SER A 177 10.68 15.68 5.85
C SER A 177 11.00 15.49 7.34
N SER A 178 10.70 16.49 8.17
CA SER A 178 10.90 16.42 9.62
C SER A 178 10.02 15.35 10.29
N ARG A 179 8.75 15.24 9.87
CA ARG A 179 7.84 14.18 10.36
C ARG A 179 8.29 12.79 9.91
N LEU A 180 8.65 12.63 8.64
CA LEU A 180 9.15 11.36 8.09
C LEU A 180 10.40 10.88 8.82
N LEU A 181 11.30 11.78 9.19
CA LEU A 181 12.47 11.46 10.01
C LEU A 181 12.08 10.97 11.42
N GLY A 182 11.04 11.56 12.03
CA GLY A 182 10.46 11.06 13.28
C GLY A 182 9.86 9.66 13.15
N HIS A 183 9.09 9.41 12.08
CA HIS A 183 8.53 8.09 11.78
C HIS A 183 9.61 7.04 11.55
N LEU A 184 10.67 7.38 10.80
CA LEU A 184 11.79 6.49 10.53
C LEU A 184 12.48 6.06 11.84
N ARG A 185 12.76 7.01 12.75
CA ARG A 185 13.34 6.70 14.07
C ARG A 185 12.42 5.82 14.92
N ALA A 186 11.12 6.09 14.91
CA ALA A 186 10.15 5.27 15.62
C ALA A 186 10.19 3.82 15.13
N LEU A 187 10.19 3.61 13.82
CA LEU A 187 10.28 2.28 13.20
C LEU A 187 11.60 1.57 13.50
N GLU A 188 12.74 2.29 13.43
CA GLU A 188 14.05 1.73 13.81
C GLU A 188 14.07 1.29 15.28
N ASN A 189 13.49 2.09 16.18
CA ASN A 189 13.40 1.74 17.60
C ASN A 189 12.47 0.56 17.83
N SER A 190 11.34 0.47 17.13
CA SER A 190 10.44 -0.68 17.20
C SER A 190 11.13 -1.96 16.72
N LEU A 191 11.87 -1.92 15.61
CA LEU A 191 12.64 -3.06 15.12
C LEU A 191 13.70 -3.50 16.12
N LYS A 192 14.41 -2.56 16.75
CA LYS A 192 15.38 -2.86 17.81
C LYS A 192 14.72 -3.49 19.04
N ALA A 193 13.53 -3.02 19.43
CA ALA A 193 12.81 -3.54 20.58
C ALA A 193 12.39 -5.00 20.38
N ILE A 194 11.91 -5.36 19.19
CA ILE A 194 11.52 -6.73 18.85
C ILE A 194 12.74 -7.64 18.69
N ALA A 195 13.84 -7.13 18.13
CA ALA A 195 15.08 -7.90 18.00
C ALA A 195 15.82 -8.14 19.35
N ALA A 196 15.46 -7.41 20.40
CA ALA A 196 16.02 -7.53 21.75
C ALA A 196 15.10 -8.27 22.73
N ALA A 197 13.89 -8.63 22.30
CA ALA A 197 12.95 -9.47 23.04
C ALA A 197 13.28 -10.96 22.83
#